data_AF-A0A6S7LTA0-F1
#
_entry.id   AF-A0A6S7LTA0-F1
#
_cell.length_a   1.000
_cell.length_b   1.000
_cell.length_c   1.000
_cell.angle_alpha   90.00
_cell.angle_beta   90.00
_cell.angle_gamma   90.00
#
_symmetry.space_group_name_H-M   'P 1'
#
loop_
_entity.id
_entity.type
_entity.pdbx_description
1 polymer ?
#
loop_
_entity_poly.entity_id
_entity_poly.type
_entity_poly.pdbx_seq_one_letter_code
_entity_poly.pdbx_strand_id
1 'polypeptide(L)'
;MSVLHKFLELQGTNEGCWSEEEIGRLDASVRASTGTEFGSQIYGDINWIEVADFVMTRTSYQCRAKWLKDVCWKTANGEKNIKWNSEDDVKLIERLYVANETDENDINWVQMTKDLPKTPSVTWLRSKWTTLKKAVPNYTECDFEGKAA
;
A
#
# COMPACT_ATOMS: atom_id res chain seq x y z
N MET A 1 21.69 -9.04 13.53
CA MET A 1 21.89 -7.61 13.21
C MET A 1 23.36 -7.40 12.89
N SER A 2 23.68 -6.88 11.70
CA SER A 2 25.07 -6.64 11.27
C SER A 2 25.69 -5.50 12.07
N VAL A 3 27.01 -5.57 12.33
CA VAL A 3 27.78 -4.46 12.94
C VAL A 3 27.66 -3.18 12.11
N LEU A 4 27.56 -3.32 10.78
CA LEU A 4 27.31 -2.24 9.84
C LEU A 4 25.97 -1.54 10.12
N HIS A 5 24.92 -2.32 10.34
CA HIS A 5 23.58 -1.81 10.66
C HIS A 5 23.61 -0.98 11.95
N LYS A 6 24.30 -1.48 12.98
CA LYS A 6 24.41 -0.77 14.26
C LYS A 6 25.27 0.49 14.15
N PHE A 7 26.29 0.47 13.31
CA PHE A 7 27.14 1.62 13.02
C PHE A 7 26.39 2.72 12.26
N LEU A 8 25.57 2.36 11.26
CA LEU A 8 24.74 3.31 10.50
C LEU A 8 23.62 3.93 11.34
N GLU A 9 22.99 3.17 12.25
CA GLU A 9 22.04 3.73 13.23
C GLU A 9 22.67 4.84 14.10
N LEU A 10 23.97 4.72 14.42
CA LEU A 10 24.67 5.61 15.35
C LEU A 10 25.32 6.83 14.68
N GLN A 11 25.49 6.84 13.35
CA GLN A 11 26.20 7.90 12.60
C GLN A 11 25.33 9.12 12.23
N GLY A 12 24.09 9.19 12.73
CA GLY A 12 23.15 10.26 12.37
C GLY A 12 22.41 9.88 11.11
N THR A 13 21.25 9.27 11.30
CA THR A 13 20.34 8.93 10.22
C THR A 13 19.87 10.22 9.56
N ASN A 14 19.92 10.32 8.23
CA ASN A 14 19.27 11.43 7.56
C ASN A 14 17.78 11.43 7.95
N GLU A 15 17.31 12.51 8.56
CA GLU A 15 15.88 12.77 8.83
C GLU A 15 15.25 13.70 7.79
N GLY A 16 16.06 14.23 6.86
CA GLY A 16 15.63 15.13 5.79
C GLY A 16 14.80 14.47 4.69
N CYS A 17 14.34 15.26 3.73
CA CYS A 17 13.57 14.79 2.57
C CYS A 17 14.30 13.67 1.82
N TRP A 18 13.54 12.72 1.28
CA TRP A 18 14.07 11.66 0.42
C TRP A 18 14.41 12.24 -0.95
N SER A 19 15.65 12.08 -1.41
CA SER A 19 16.03 12.44 -2.77
C SER A 19 15.53 11.40 -3.78
N GLU A 20 15.43 11.79 -5.06
CA GLU A 20 15.05 10.86 -6.13
C GLU A 20 16.03 9.69 -6.25
N GLU A 21 17.33 9.95 -6.04
CA GLU A 21 18.34 8.89 -6.00
C GLU A 21 18.13 7.91 -4.84
N GLU A 22 17.78 8.41 -3.65
CA GLU A 22 17.45 7.54 -2.50
C GLU A 22 16.22 6.69 -2.79
N ILE A 23 15.21 7.27 -3.44
CA ILE A 23 13.99 6.56 -3.86
C ILE A 23 14.34 5.48 -4.90
N GLY A 24 15.20 5.80 -5.86
CA GLY A 24 15.68 4.85 -6.87
C GLY A 24 16.46 3.67 -6.25
N ARG A 25 17.36 3.95 -5.30
CA ARG A 25 18.08 2.90 -4.55
C ARG A 25 17.13 2.04 -3.71
N LEU A 26 16.13 2.65 -3.09
CA LEU A 26 15.11 1.93 -2.33
C LEU A 26 14.30 0.98 -3.23
N ASP A 27 13.90 1.42 -4.42
CA ASP A 27 13.17 0.59 -5.37
C ASP A 27 14.01 -0.56 -5.94
N ALA A 28 15.24 -0.27 -6.36
CA ALA A 28 16.15 -1.29 -6.86
C ALA A 28 16.46 -2.36 -5.80
N SER A 29 16.72 -1.95 -4.56
CA SER A 29 17.04 -2.88 -3.46
C SER A 29 15.85 -3.76 -3.07
N VAL A 30 14.64 -3.20 -3.01
CA VAL A 30 13.43 -4.00 -2.75
C VAL A 30 13.19 -5.02 -3.86
N ARG A 31 13.37 -4.64 -5.13
CA ARG A 31 13.23 -5.57 -6.27
C ARG A 31 14.29 -6.65 -6.28
N ALA A 32 15.54 -6.29 -5.98
CA ALA A 32 16.62 -7.26 -5.85
C ALA A 32 16.35 -8.27 -4.72
N SER A 33 15.84 -7.80 -3.59
CA SER A 33 15.50 -8.65 -2.43
C SER A 33 14.33 -9.60 -2.70
N THR A 34 13.36 -9.19 -3.53
CA THR A 34 12.11 -9.95 -3.77
C THR A 34 12.05 -10.66 -5.11
N GLY A 35 13.01 -10.41 -6.01
CA GLY A 35 13.06 -11.03 -7.33
C GLY A 35 11.94 -10.59 -8.29
N THR A 36 11.31 -9.44 -8.04
CA THR A 36 10.14 -8.98 -8.81
C THR A 36 10.48 -7.93 -9.86
N GLU A 37 9.73 -7.91 -10.96
CA GLU A 37 9.88 -6.93 -12.05
C GLU A 37 9.33 -5.54 -11.73
N PHE A 38 9.88 -4.51 -12.39
CA PHE A 38 9.39 -3.12 -12.36
C PHE A 38 7.88 -3.05 -12.64
N GLY A 39 7.13 -2.31 -11.82
CA GLY A 39 5.66 -2.26 -11.93
C GLY A 39 4.90 -3.22 -11.01
N SER A 40 5.57 -4.19 -10.37
CA SER A 40 4.91 -5.12 -9.45
C SER A 40 4.62 -4.49 -8.09
N GLN A 41 3.41 -4.73 -7.56
CA GLN A 41 3.01 -4.33 -6.21
C GLN A 41 3.53 -5.34 -5.17
N ILE A 42 4.42 -4.90 -4.29
CA ILE A 42 5.10 -5.75 -3.30
C ILE A 42 4.80 -5.24 -1.89
N TYR A 43 4.11 -6.06 -1.11
CA TYR A 43 3.63 -5.70 0.23
C TYR A 43 4.27 -6.52 1.35
N GLY A 44 4.95 -7.62 1.02
CA GLY A 44 5.51 -8.59 1.97
C GLY A 44 6.79 -9.24 1.46
N ASP A 45 7.42 -10.05 2.32
CA ASP A 45 8.68 -10.79 2.05
C ASP A 45 9.90 -9.92 1.70
N ILE A 46 9.92 -8.69 2.19
CA ILE A 46 11.04 -7.77 2.01
C ILE A 46 11.95 -7.78 3.25
N ASN A 47 13.23 -8.08 3.04
CA ASN A 47 14.24 -7.96 4.09
C ASN A 47 14.70 -6.51 4.25
N TRP A 48 14.00 -5.75 5.09
CA TRP A 48 14.27 -4.32 5.29
C TRP A 48 15.67 -3.99 5.83
N ILE A 49 16.33 -4.95 6.48
CA ILE A 49 17.71 -4.78 6.97
C ILE A 49 18.67 -4.74 5.79
N GLU A 50 18.54 -5.70 4.88
CA GLU A 50 19.33 -5.77 3.65
C GLU A 50 19.04 -4.57 2.74
N VAL A 51 17.76 -4.19 2.60
CA VAL A 51 17.35 -2.98 1.86
C VAL A 51 18.02 -1.73 2.43
N ALA A 52 18.09 -1.57 3.75
CA ALA A 52 18.75 -0.43 4.37
C ALA A 52 20.27 -0.44 4.15
N ASP A 53 20.90 -1.62 4.17
CA ASP A 53 22.32 -1.78 3.87
C ASP A 53 22.64 -1.34 2.42
N PHE A 54 21.72 -1.57 1.47
CA PHE A 54 21.85 -1.09 0.08
C PHE A 54 21.50 0.39 -0.11
N VAL A 55 20.51 0.93 0.63
CA VAL A 55 20.16 2.35 0.57
C VAL A 55 21.24 3.22 1.23
N MET A 56 21.95 2.67 2.23
CA MET A 56 23.09 3.23 2.98
C MET A 56 22.83 4.52 3.76
N THR A 57 21.79 5.29 3.42
CA THR A 57 21.51 6.61 3.98
C THR A 57 20.35 6.62 4.98
N ARG A 58 19.58 5.53 5.06
CA ARG A 58 18.33 5.42 5.83
C ARG A 58 18.26 4.09 6.57
N THR A 59 17.56 4.06 7.69
CA THR A 59 17.34 2.84 8.47
C THR A 59 16.31 1.92 7.83
N SER A 60 16.31 0.64 8.23
CA SER A 60 15.31 -0.35 7.81
C SER A 60 13.88 0.11 8.07
N TYR A 61 13.65 0.78 9.20
CA TYR A 61 12.35 1.36 9.53
C TYR A 61 11.97 2.49 8.56
N GLN A 62 12.88 3.43 8.30
CA GLN A 62 12.63 4.53 7.35
C GLN A 62 12.38 4.00 5.94
N CYS A 63 13.15 3.01 5.48
CA CYS A 63 12.97 2.33 4.19
C CYS A 63 11.58 1.68 4.10
N ARG A 64 11.19 0.91 5.11
CA ARG A 64 9.86 0.27 5.17
C ARG A 64 8.72 1.29 5.13
N ALA A 65 8.81 2.32 5.97
CA ALA A 65 7.80 3.36 6.05
C ALA A 65 7.66 4.10 4.72
N LYS A 66 8.79 4.47 4.09
CA LYS A 66 8.79 5.16 2.80
C LYS A 66 8.27 4.28 1.67
N TRP A 67 8.65 3.00 1.65
CA TRP A 67 8.17 2.04 0.66
C TRP A 67 6.66 1.89 0.70
N LEU A 68 6.11 1.55 1.87
CA LEU A 68 4.68 1.33 2.05
C LEU A 68 3.85 2.60 1.89
N LYS A 69 4.41 3.76 2.28
CA LYS A 69 3.71 5.04 2.20
C LYS A 69 3.72 5.62 0.79
N ASP A 70 4.83 5.52 0.06
CA ASP A 70 5.08 6.30 -1.16
C ASP A 70 5.60 5.49 -2.36
N VAL A 71 6.63 4.66 -2.20
CA VAL A 71 7.39 4.14 -3.36
C VAL A 71 6.69 2.94 -4.02
N CYS A 72 6.08 2.04 -3.24
CA CYS A 72 5.49 0.81 -3.78
C CYS A 72 4.37 1.09 -4.79
N TRP A 73 3.65 2.21 -4.66
CA TRP A 73 2.56 2.57 -5.58
C TRP A 73 3.01 3.48 -6.71
N LYS A 74 4.00 4.35 -6.50
CA LYS A 74 4.57 5.18 -7.58
C LYS A 74 5.20 4.32 -8.65
N THR A 75 5.98 3.32 -8.24
CA THR A 75 6.66 2.47 -9.21
C THR A 75 5.75 1.38 -9.78
N ALA A 76 4.73 0.93 -9.04
CA ALA A 76 3.79 -0.06 -9.55
C ALA A 76 2.85 0.49 -10.64
N ASN A 77 2.38 1.73 -10.49
CA ASN A 77 1.39 2.31 -11.41
C ASN A 77 2.02 3.13 -12.55
N GLY A 78 3.36 3.18 -12.63
CA GLY A 78 4.09 4.17 -13.42
C GLY A 78 3.78 5.60 -12.97
N GLU A 79 4.36 6.61 -13.62
CA GLU A 79 4.10 8.05 -13.38
C GLU A 79 2.62 8.48 -13.57
N LYS A 80 1.70 7.53 -13.76
CA LYS A 80 0.29 7.81 -13.71
C LYS A 80 -0.07 8.06 -12.25
N ASN A 81 -0.17 9.34 -11.90
CA ASN A 81 -0.99 9.83 -10.79
C ASN A 81 -2.44 9.40 -11.02
N ILE A 82 -2.72 8.11 -10.84
CA ILE A 82 -4.04 7.54 -10.97
C ILE A 82 -4.80 7.96 -9.71
N LYS A 83 -5.28 9.20 -9.73
CA LYS A 83 -6.05 9.79 -8.65
C LYS A 83 -7.38 9.06 -8.58
N TRP A 84 -7.64 8.44 -7.42
CA TRP A 84 -8.95 7.91 -7.09
C TRP A 84 -9.98 9.04 -7.16
N ASN A 85 -11.04 8.85 -7.93
CA ASN A 85 -12.13 9.81 -8.13
C ASN A 85 -13.46 9.23 -7.63
N SER A 86 -14.52 10.03 -7.69
CA SER A 86 -15.86 9.61 -7.27
C SER A 86 -16.45 8.47 -8.11
N GLU A 87 -16.04 8.31 -9.37
CA GLU A 87 -16.45 7.17 -10.20
C GLU A 87 -15.83 5.86 -9.69
N ASP A 88 -14.62 5.93 -9.14
CA ASP A 88 -13.96 4.78 -8.52
C ASP A 88 -14.63 4.40 -7.20
N ASP A 89 -15.16 5.38 -6.45
CA ASP A 89 -16.02 5.13 -5.29
C ASP A 89 -17.29 4.35 -5.70
N VAL A 90 -17.95 4.75 -6.79
CA VAL A 90 -19.13 4.05 -7.32
C VAL A 90 -18.79 2.63 -7.77
N LYS A 91 -17.68 2.45 -8.49
CA LYS A 91 -17.24 1.11 -8.94
C LYS A 91 -16.89 0.21 -7.77
N LEU A 92 -16.28 0.76 -6.71
CA LEU A 92 -16.01 0.02 -5.49
C LEU A 92 -17.31 -0.49 -4.85
N ILE A 93 -18.31 0.39 -4.70
CA ILE A 93 -19.62 0.04 -4.13
C ILE A 93 -20.37 -0.96 -5.01
N GLU A 94 -20.38 -0.76 -6.33
CA GLU A 94 -21.03 -1.68 -7.28
C GLU A 94 -20.42 -3.09 -7.19
N ARG A 95 -19.09 -3.20 -7.12
CA ARG A 95 -18.43 -4.50 -6.97
C ARG A 95 -18.70 -5.15 -5.63
N LEU A 96 -18.78 -4.39 -4.55
CA LEU A 96 -19.19 -4.89 -3.23
C LEU A 96 -20.64 -5.39 -3.26
N TYR A 97 -21.53 -4.68 -3.95
CA TYR A 97 -22.92 -5.08 -4.14
C TYR A 97 -23.03 -6.38 -4.95
N VAL A 98 -22.26 -6.51 -6.05
CA VAL A 98 -22.23 -7.72 -6.89
C VAL A 98 -21.59 -8.91 -6.16
N ALA A 99 -20.58 -8.67 -5.33
CA ALA A 99 -19.99 -9.71 -4.50
C ALA A 99 -21.03 -10.31 -3.54
N ASN A 100 -22.02 -9.52 -3.09
CA ASN A 100 -23.17 -9.95 -2.29
C ASN A 100 -22.78 -10.79 -1.06
N GLU A 101 -21.61 -10.51 -0.49
CA GLU A 101 -21.10 -11.18 0.69
C GLU A 101 -21.68 -10.52 1.94
N THR A 102 -22.13 -11.34 2.88
CA THR A 102 -22.73 -10.91 4.16
C THR A 102 -21.71 -10.46 5.19
N ASP A 103 -20.43 -10.84 5.04
CA ASP A 103 -19.35 -10.50 5.96
C ASP A 103 -18.18 -9.83 5.23
N GLU A 104 -17.62 -8.77 5.82
CA GLU A 104 -16.46 -8.05 5.28
C GLU A 104 -15.19 -8.91 5.18
N ASN A 105 -15.12 -9.97 5.97
CA ASN A 105 -14.03 -10.94 5.96
C ASN A 105 -14.15 -11.93 4.80
N ASP A 106 -15.35 -12.18 4.29
CA ASP A 106 -15.61 -13.08 3.16
C ASP A 106 -15.37 -12.39 1.81
N ILE A 107 -15.35 -11.06 1.79
CA ILE A 107 -15.01 -10.28 0.60
C ILE A 107 -13.58 -10.59 0.16
N ASN A 108 -13.43 -11.04 -1.09
CA ASN A 108 -12.13 -11.25 -1.72
C ASN A 108 -11.49 -9.92 -2.16
N TRP A 109 -10.97 -9.18 -1.19
CA TRP A 109 -10.32 -7.89 -1.41
C TRP A 109 -9.13 -7.97 -2.37
N VAL A 110 -8.45 -9.11 -2.42
CA VAL A 110 -7.32 -9.33 -3.35
C VAL A 110 -7.80 -9.28 -4.79
N GLN A 111 -8.91 -9.97 -5.10
CA GLN A 111 -9.50 -9.92 -6.44
C GLN A 111 -9.97 -8.51 -6.79
N MET A 112 -10.61 -7.80 -5.84
CA MET A 112 -11.04 -6.42 -6.06
C MET A 112 -9.90 -5.47 -6.36
N THR A 113 -8.73 -5.64 -5.72
CA THR A 113 -7.55 -4.81 -6.03
C THR A 113 -7.01 -5.04 -7.44
N LYS A 114 -7.18 -6.24 -8.00
CA LYS A 114 -6.79 -6.53 -9.39
C LYS A 114 -7.76 -5.90 -10.39
N ASP A 115 -9.05 -5.94 -10.08
CA ASP A 115 -10.11 -5.42 -10.95
C ASP A 115 -10.21 -3.89 -10.94
N LEU A 116 -9.72 -3.25 -9.86
CA LEU A 116 -9.66 -1.81 -9.71
C LEU A 116 -8.20 -1.35 -9.88
N PRO A 117 -7.77 -0.96 -11.11
CA PRO A 117 -6.38 -0.62 -11.42
C PRO A 117 -5.86 0.62 -10.67
N LYS A 118 -6.76 1.37 -10.02
CA LYS A 118 -6.47 2.56 -9.22
C LYS A 118 -6.26 2.26 -7.74
N THR A 119 -6.24 0.98 -7.36
CA THR A 119 -6.13 0.55 -5.96
C THR A 119 -4.67 0.36 -5.55
N PRO A 120 -4.17 1.13 -4.57
CA PRO A 120 -2.78 1.03 -4.15
C PRO A 120 -2.47 -0.22 -3.33
N SER A 121 -3.44 -0.77 -2.60
CA SER A 121 -3.31 -2.03 -1.83
C SER A 121 -4.67 -2.51 -1.29
N VAL A 122 -4.73 -3.79 -0.89
CA VAL A 122 -5.88 -4.37 -0.16
C VAL A 122 -6.16 -3.59 1.12
N THR A 123 -5.12 -3.24 1.87
CA THR A 123 -5.24 -2.50 3.14
C THR A 123 -5.78 -1.10 2.91
N TRP A 124 -5.31 -0.41 1.87
CA TRP A 124 -5.80 0.90 1.47
C TRP A 124 -7.27 0.80 1.04
N LEU A 125 -7.64 -0.21 0.24
CA LEU A 125 -9.01 -0.42 -0.22
C LEU A 125 -9.98 -0.64 0.95
N ARG A 126 -9.56 -1.44 1.95
CA ARG A 126 -10.30 -1.64 3.20
C ARG A 126 -10.47 -0.35 3.99
N SER A 127 -9.40 0.45 4.14
CA SER A 127 -9.48 1.76 4.81
C SER A 127 -10.39 2.73 4.05
N LYS A 128 -10.34 2.70 2.71
CA LYS A 128 -11.19 3.52 1.84
C LYS A 128 -12.66 3.13 1.97
N TRP A 129 -12.98 1.84 1.94
CA TRP A 129 -14.31 1.31 2.21
C TRP A 129 -14.82 1.73 3.59
N THR A 130 -13.99 1.57 4.62
CA THR A 130 -14.32 1.99 5.99
C THR A 130 -14.66 3.49 6.05
N THR A 131 -13.95 4.31 5.29
CA THR A 131 -14.21 5.76 5.21
C THR A 131 -15.53 6.05 4.49
N LEU A 132 -15.83 5.34 3.39
CA LEU A 132 -17.09 5.46 2.66
C LEU A 132 -18.28 5.06 3.53
N LYS A 133 -18.18 3.94 4.25
CA LYS A 133 -19.21 3.52 5.21
C LYS A 133 -19.50 4.59 6.25
N LYS A 134 -18.45 5.14 6.89
CA LYS A 134 -18.58 6.17 7.92
C LYS A 134 -19.18 7.49 7.41
N ALA A 135 -19.15 7.73 6.10
CA ALA A 135 -19.78 8.89 5.48
C ALA A 135 -21.32 8.73 5.32
N VAL A 136 -21.85 7.51 5.47
CA VAL A 136 -23.29 7.24 5.45
C VAL A 136 -23.88 7.54 6.84
N PRO A 137 -24.92 8.38 6.95
CA PRO A 137 -25.63 8.60 8.22
C PRO A 137 -26.15 7.26 8.76
N ASN A 138 -26.01 7.01 10.07
CA ASN A 138 -26.40 5.76 10.73
C ASN A 138 -25.67 4.48 10.25
N TYR A 139 -24.41 4.58 9.83
CA TYR A 139 -23.58 3.43 9.40
C TYR A 139 -23.42 2.29 10.42
N THR A 140 -23.75 2.53 11.70
CA THR A 140 -23.77 1.51 12.77
C THR A 140 -25.08 0.73 12.85
N GLU A 141 -26.15 1.25 12.26
CA GLU A 141 -27.49 0.64 12.21
C GLU A 141 -27.83 0.11 10.81
N CYS A 142 -27.07 0.50 9.78
CA CYS A 142 -27.12 -0.12 8.46
C CYS A 142 -26.19 -1.34 8.46
N ASP A 143 -26.71 -2.50 8.82
CA ASP A 143 -26.13 -3.75 8.36
C ASP A 143 -26.22 -3.84 6.82
N PHE A 144 -25.55 -4.83 6.23
CA PHE A 144 -25.63 -5.11 4.78
C PHE A 144 -27.07 -5.41 4.31
N GLU A 145 -28.05 -5.50 5.21
CA GLU A 145 -29.44 -5.78 4.93
C GLU A 145 -30.25 -4.50 4.69
N GLY A 146 -30.00 -3.90 3.53
CA GLY A 146 -31.06 -3.19 2.81
C GLY A 146 -32.07 -4.16 2.21
N LYS A 147 -32.63 -5.12 2.98
CA LYS A 147 -33.80 -5.89 2.54
C LYS A 147 -35.05 -5.16 3.01
N ALA A 148 -35.59 -4.34 2.11
CA ALA A 148 -37.00 -4.00 2.14
C ALA A 148 -37.80 -5.32 2.02
N ALA A 149 -38.48 -5.68 3.11
CA ALA A 149 -39.68 -6.50 3.03
C ALA A 149 -40.89 -5.57 2.86
#